data_AF-A0AA91ICR7-F1
#
_entry.id   AF-A0AA91ICR7-F1
#
_cell.length_a   1.000
_cell.length_b   1.000
_cell.length_c   1.000
_cell.angle_alpha   90.00
_cell.angle_beta   90.00
_cell.angle_gamma   90.00
#
_symmetry.space_group_name_H-M   'P 1'
#
loop_
_entity.id
_entity.type
_entity.pdbx_description
1 polymer ?
#
loop_
_entity_poly.entity_id
_entity_poly.type
_entity_poly.pdbx_seq_one_letter_code
_entity_poly.pdbx_strand_id
1 'polypeptide(L)' 'MQKEIGDFNLMYMLLAQKLVKQDEAVAMRRLGIGKDLAELLANMSSAQIAKLAETNLMLCSFRPDDVAKASTLYMASSKN' A
#
# COMPACT_ATOMS: atom_id res chain seq x y z
N MET A 1 -12.27 8.32 12.80
CA MET A 1 -12.00 6.93 12.41
C MET A 1 -12.41 6.58 10.98
N GLN A 2 -13.69 6.46 10.59
CA GLN A 2 -14.02 6.05 9.20
C GLN A 2 -13.44 7.00 8.15
N LYS A 3 -13.52 8.32 8.38
CA LYS A 3 -12.91 9.33 7.48
C LYS A 3 -11.38 9.21 7.39
N GLU A 4 -10.72 8.90 8.49
CA GLU A 4 -9.24 8.78 8.54
C GLU A 4 -8.76 7.55 7.76
N ILE A 5 -9.49 6.43 7.87
CA ILE A 5 -9.22 5.22 7.09
C ILE A 5 -9.41 5.54 5.60
N GLY A 6 -10.48 6.25 5.24
CA GLY A 6 -10.73 6.63 3.85
C GLY A 6 -9.67 7.57 3.25
N ASP A 7 -9.28 8.61 3.99
CA ASP A 7 -8.23 9.53 3.57
C ASP A 7 -6.89 8.79 3.39
N PHE A 8 -6.55 7.88 4.31
CA PHE A 8 -5.36 7.04 4.20
C PHE A 8 -5.42 6.11 2.99
N ASN A 9 -6.53 5.40 2.81
CA ASN A 9 -6.73 4.49 1.68
C ASN A 9 -6.59 5.23 0.34
N LEU A 10 -7.13 6.43 0.24
CA LEU A 10 -7.02 7.27 -0.96
C LEU A 10 -5.56 7.61 -1.25
N MET A 11 -4.83 8.11 -0.25
CA MET A 11 -3.41 8.43 -0.38
C MET A 11 -2.57 7.21 -0.79
N TYR A 12 -2.83 6.06 -0.15
CA TYR A 12 -2.14 4.81 -0.46
C TYR A 12 -2.39 4.36 -1.90
N MET A 13 -3.64 4.34 -2.34
CA MET A 13 -4.01 3.91 -3.70
C MET A 13 -3.44 4.84 -4.78
N LEU A 14 -3.43 6.16 -4.54
CA LEU A 14 -2.81 7.14 -5.45
C LEU A 14 -1.30 6.93 -5.55
N LEU A 15 -0.62 6.68 -4.43
CA LEU A 15 0.80 6.35 -4.42
C LEU A 15 1.07 5.03 -5.16
N ALA A 16 0.30 3.99 -4.87
CA ALA A 16 0.44 2.68 -5.51
C ALA A 16 0.28 2.78 -7.04
N GLN A 17 -0.76 3.48 -7.51
CA GLN A 17 -0.96 3.72 -8.95
C GLN A 17 0.21 4.51 -9.56
N LYS A 18 0.69 5.56 -8.87
CA LYS A 18 1.83 6.34 -9.35
C LYS A 18 3.08 5.47 -9.49
N LEU A 19 3.38 4.62 -8.52
CA LEU A 19 4.53 3.71 -8.57
C LEU A 19 4.41 2.74 -9.75
N VAL A 20 3.25 2.12 -9.95
CA VAL A 20 3.03 1.20 -11.08
C VAL A 20 3.20 1.90 -12.42
N LYS A 21 2.66 3.12 -12.58
CA LYS A 21 2.82 3.91 -13.82
C LYS A 21 4.26 4.35 -14.07
N GLN A 22 5.08 4.45 -13.04
CA GLN A 22 6.51 4.81 -13.16
C GLN A 22 7.36 3.61 -13.53
N ASP A 23 7.19 2.48 -12.83
CA ASP A 23 7.90 1.23 -13.08
C ASP A 23 7.10 0.07 -12.48
N GLU A 24 6.42 -0.70 -13.33
CA GLU A 24 5.56 -1.80 -12.91
C GLU A 24 6.35 -2.89 -12.16
N ALA A 25 7.55 -3.25 -12.63
CA ALA A 25 8.34 -4.32 -12.05
C ALA A 25 8.83 -3.96 -10.63
N VAL A 26 9.30 -2.72 -10.46
CA VAL A 26 9.69 -2.20 -9.14
C VAL A 26 8.47 -2.03 -8.24
N ALA A 27 7.35 -1.55 -8.76
CA ALA A 27 6.12 -1.39 -8.00
C ALA A 27 5.57 -2.73 -7.51
N MET A 28 5.52 -3.76 -8.36
CA MET A 28 5.11 -5.11 -7.98
C MET A 28 5.95 -5.64 -6.81
N ARG A 29 7.27 -5.44 -6.84
CA ARG A 29 8.16 -5.83 -5.75
C ARG A 29 7.92 -5.04 -4.46
N ARG A 30 7.76 -3.72 -4.56
CA ARG A 30 7.57 -2.83 -3.39
C ARG A 30 6.20 -2.99 -2.74
N LEU A 31 5.17 -3.04 -3.56
CA LEU A 31 3.79 -3.24 -3.13
C LEU A 31 3.48 -4.71 -2.84
N GLY A 32 4.35 -5.62 -3.29
CA GLY A 32 4.24 -7.08 -3.26
C GLY A 32 2.88 -7.57 -3.75
N ILE A 33 2.57 -7.18 -4.97
CA ILE A 33 1.38 -7.52 -5.75
C ILE A 33 1.80 -8.26 -7.02
N GLY A 34 0.89 -9.04 -7.60
CA GLY A 34 1.09 -9.69 -8.90
C GLY A 34 0.83 -8.75 -10.08
N LYS A 35 1.17 -9.24 -11.28
CA LYS A 35 1.04 -8.50 -12.55
C LYS A 35 -0.38 -8.02 -12.82
N ASP A 36 -1.37 -8.91 -12.70
CA ASP A 36 -2.77 -8.58 -12.97
C ASP A 36 -3.28 -7.43 -12.09
N LEU A 37 -2.87 -7.40 -10.81
CA LEU A 37 -3.23 -6.32 -9.89
C LEU A 37 -2.47 -5.02 -10.22
N ALA A 38 -1.22 -5.12 -10.68
CA ALA A 38 -0.48 -3.94 -11.14
C ALA A 38 -1.15 -3.34 -12.40
N GLU A 39 -1.47 -4.15 -13.40
CA GLU A 39 -2.18 -3.71 -14.61
C GLU A 39 -3.55 -3.10 -14.27
N LEU A 40 -4.29 -3.71 -13.35
CA LEU A 40 -5.56 -3.14 -12.87
C LEU A 40 -5.34 -1.77 -12.22
N LEU A 41 -4.40 -1.66 -11.28
CA LEU A 41 -4.09 -0.40 -10.60
C LEU A 41 -3.65 0.70 -11.57
N ALA A 42 -2.87 0.36 -12.60
CA ALA A 42 -2.43 1.30 -13.62
C ALA A 42 -3.61 1.93 -14.38
N ASN A 43 -4.66 1.13 -14.63
CA ASN A 43 -5.81 1.50 -15.45
C ASN A 43 -7.01 2.03 -14.64
N MET A 44 -6.98 1.99 -13.31
CA MET A 44 -8.05 2.55 -12.49
C MET A 44 -8.20 4.06 -12.69
N SER A 45 -9.44 4.50 -12.87
CA SER A 45 -9.79 5.93 -12.85
C SER A 45 -9.72 6.49 -11.42
N SER A 46 -9.56 7.81 -11.31
CA SER A 46 -9.62 8.50 -10.01
C SER A 46 -10.93 8.26 -9.27
N ALA A 47 -12.05 8.10 -9.99
CA ALA A 47 -13.35 7.80 -9.40
C ALA A 47 -13.39 6.39 -8.79
N GLN A 48 -12.81 5.38 -9.46
CA GLN A 48 -12.71 4.02 -8.91
C GLN A 48 -11.78 3.98 -7.69
N ILE A 49 -10.67 4.72 -7.72
CA ILE A 49 -9.76 4.84 -6.56
C ILE A 49 -10.48 5.47 -5.37
N ALA A 50 -11.17 6.59 -5.58
CA ALA A 50 -11.93 7.27 -4.54
C ALA A 50 -13.01 6.34 -3.96
N LYS A 51 -13.71 5.60 -4.82
CA LYS A 51 -14.75 4.67 -4.38
C LYS A 51 -14.21 3.53 -3.52
N LEU A 52 -13.03 2.99 -3.87
CA LEU A 52 -12.38 1.95 -3.08
C LEU A 52 -11.89 2.49 -1.73
N ALA A 53 -11.45 3.74 -1.71
CA ALA A 53 -10.97 4.40 -0.51
C ALA A 53 -12.06 4.59 0.55
N GLU A 54 -13.33 4.75 0.17
CA GLU A 54 -14.47 4.86 1.10
C GLU A 54 -14.69 3.60 1.99
N THR A 55 -13.97 2.51 1.76
CA THR A 55 -14.07 1.30 2.58
C THR A 55 -13.56 1.55 4.01
N ASN A 56 -14.23 0.93 4.99
CA ASN A 56 -13.84 0.98 6.41
C ASN A 56 -12.72 -0.01 6.76
N LEU A 57 -12.10 -0.63 5.77
CA LEU A 57 -10.99 -1.55 5.91
C LEU A 57 -9.74 -0.89 5.34
N MET A 58 -8.60 -1.10 5.99
CA MET A 58 -7.32 -0.69 5.44
C MET A 58 -7.05 -1.49 4.17
N LEU A 59 -6.79 -0.80 3.05
CA LEU A 59 -6.45 -1.43 1.77
C LEU A 59 -4.99 -1.90 1.70
N CYS A 60 -4.21 -1.70 2.77
CA CYS A 60 -2.86 -2.20 2.92
C CYS A 60 -2.73 -3.08 4.15
N SER A 61 -1.76 -3.98 4.13
CA SER A 61 -1.37 -4.80 5.27
C SER A 61 0.14 -4.75 5.47
N PHE A 62 0.56 -4.96 6.72
CA PHE A 62 1.96 -5.21 7.01
C PHE A 62 2.31 -6.63 6.60
N ARG A 63 3.41 -6.78 5.85
CA ARG A 63 3.93 -8.11 5.52
C ARG A 63 4.49 -8.74 6.79
N PRO A 64 4.13 -9.99 7.13
CA PRO A 64 4.64 -10.66 8.33
C PRO A 64 6.18 -10.60 8.44
N ASP A 65 6.87 -10.80 7.31
CA ASP A 65 8.33 -10.75 7.24
C ASP A 65 8.91 -9.37 7.60
N ASP A 66 8.18 -8.29 7.32
CA ASP A 66 8.61 -6.93 7.64
C ASP A 66 8.34 -6.59 9.11
N VAL A 67 7.27 -7.12 9.69
CA VAL A 67 6.97 -6.97 11.12
C VAL A 67 8.05 -7.62 11.99
N ALA A 68 8.48 -8.83 11.63
CA ALA A 68 9.55 -9.53 12.35
C ALA A 68 10.88 -8.76 12.33
N LYS A 69 11.23 -8.18 11.17
CA LYS A 69 12.44 -7.33 11.03
C LYS A 69 12.32 -6.04 11.83
N ALA A 70 11.17 -5.36 11.74
CA ALA A 70 10.93 -4.11 12.47
C ALA A 70 11.03 -4.32 13.98
N SER A 71 10.47 -5.42 14.50
CA SER A 71 10.58 -5.79 15.92
C SER A 71 12.04 -6.00 16.34
N THR A 72 12.83 -6.70 15.53
CA THR A 72 14.26 -6.93 15.81
C THR A 72 15.04 -5.61 15.84
N LEU A 73 14.81 -4.71 14.89
CA LEU A 73 15.45 -3.38 14.84
C LEU A 73 15.06 -2.52 16.04
N TYR A 74 13.78 -2.55 16.43
CA TYR A 74 13.30 -1.84 17.61
C TYR A 74 13.98 -2.32 18.90
N MET A 75 14.06 -3.65 19.08
CA MET A 75 14.71 -4.24 20.26
C MET A 75 16.23 -4.00 20.28
N ALA A 76 16.89 -3.94 19.12
CA ALA A 76 18.30 -3.59 19.02
C ALA A 76 18.57 -2.12 19.39
N SER A 77 17.65 -1.23 19.04
CA SER A 77 17.78 0.22 19.30
C SER A 77 17.53 0.58 20.77
N SER A 78 16.79 -0.25 21.51
CA SER A 78 16.50 -0.04 22.95
C SER A 78 17.62 -0.51 23.89
N LYS A 79 18.72 -1.08 23.37
CA LYS A 79 19.87 -1.56 24.16
C LYS A 79 21.06 -0.59 24.18
N ASN A 80 20.93 0.59 23.59
CA ASN A 80 21.93 1.67 23.59
C ASN A 80 21.43 2.88 24.37
#